data_AF-A0AAF0LHN1-F1
#
_entry.id   AF-A0AAF0LHN1-F1
#
_cell.length_a   1.000
_cell.length_b   1.000
_cell.length_c   1.000
_cell.angle_alpha   90.00
_cell.angle_beta   90.00
_cell.angle_gamma   90.00
#
_symmetry.space_group_name_H-M   'P 1'
#
loop_
_entity.id
_entity.type
_entity.pdbx_description
1 polymer ?
#
loop_
_entity_poly.entity_id
_entity_poly.type
_entity_poly.pdbx_seq_one_letter_code
_entity_poly.pdbx_strand_id
1 'polypeptide(L)' 'MADSAVHMERLEATSRRFGYITLPATLSTDVLDTLDAFADAAPALAAEAFTIEVLGDLVVVDLMDDRTFPLEVRSR' A
#
# COMPACT_ATOMS: atom_id res chain seq x y z
N MET A 1 -15.05 -22.86 35.02
CA MET A 1 -14.95 -23.33 33.63
C MET A 1 -14.77 -22.08 32.79
N ALA A 2 -13.57 -21.86 32.25
CA ALA A 2 -13.22 -20.65 31.52
C ALA A 2 -13.82 -20.75 30.12
N ASP A 3 -14.87 -19.96 29.88
CA ASP A 3 -15.43 -19.76 28.55
C ASP A 3 -14.40 -18.98 27.76
N SER A 4 -13.74 -19.66 26.83
CA SER A 4 -12.74 -19.06 25.95
C SER A 4 -13.47 -18.10 25.02
N ALA A 5 -13.47 -16.82 25.38
CA ALA A 5 -13.78 -15.75 24.45
C ALA A 5 -12.78 -15.87 23.31
N VAL A 6 -13.24 -16.47 22.20
CA VAL A 6 -12.56 -16.42 20.91
C VAL A 6 -12.43 -14.93 20.60
N HIS A 7 -11.26 -14.38 20.90
CA HIS A 7 -10.87 -13.05 20.45
C HIS A 7 -10.67 -13.17 18.94
N MET A 8 -11.78 -13.16 18.21
CA MET A 8 -11.79 -12.72 16.82
C MET A 8 -11.35 -11.26 16.90
N GLU A 9 -10.04 -11.03 16.94
CA GLU A 9 -9.49 -9.81 16.39
C GLU A 9 -10.09 -9.75 14.99
N ARG A 10 -11.06 -8.85 14.81
CA ARG A 10 -11.39 -8.36 13.48
C ARG A 10 -10.05 -7.88 12.94
N LEU A 11 -9.37 -8.72 12.17
CA LEU A 11 -8.55 -8.29 11.08
C LEU A 11 -9.51 -7.47 10.22
N GLU A 12 -9.70 -6.21 10.59
CA GLU A 12 -10.18 -5.20 9.69
C GLU A 12 -9.11 -5.20 8.59
N ALA A 13 -9.32 -6.07 7.61
CA ALA A 13 -8.62 -6.04 6.36
C ALA A 13 -9.07 -4.73 5.72
N THR A 14 -8.49 -3.63 6.20
CA THR A 14 -8.75 -2.27 5.73
C THR A 14 -8.06 -2.20 4.39
N SER A 15 -8.74 -2.78 3.40
CA SER A 15 -8.38 -2.74 2.00
C SER A 15 -8.41 -1.26 1.61
N ARG A 16 -7.24 -0.64 1.54
CA ARG A 16 -7.06 0.75 1.14
C ARG A 16 -6.97 0.83 -0.38
N ARG A 17 -7.48 1.90 -0.98
CA ARG A 17 -7.29 2.16 -2.41
C ARG A 17 -6.11 3.10 -2.65
N PHE A 18 -5.35 2.81 -3.70
CA PHE A 18 -4.29 3.66 -4.23
C PHE A 18 -4.43 3.70 -5.75
N GLY A 19 -4.77 4.86 -6.30
CA GLY A 19 -5.22 4.95 -7.70
C GLY A 19 -6.36 3.97 -7.99
N TYR A 20 -6.14 3.09 -8.97
CA TYR A 20 -7.08 2.05 -9.38
C TYR A 20 -6.91 0.72 -8.62
N ILE A 21 -5.95 0.64 -7.71
CA ILE A 21 -5.52 -0.59 -7.06
C ILE A 21 -6.16 -0.69 -5.67
N THR A 22 -6.60 -1.89 -5.32
CA THR A 22 -6.92 -2.26 -3.95
C THR A 22 -5.68 -2.86 -3.30
N LEU A 23 -5.13 -2.18 -2.30
CA LEU A 23 -3.95 -2.64 -1.58
C LEU A 23 -4.32 -3.80 -0.64
N PRO A 24 -3.51 -4.87 -0.59
CA PRO A 24 -3.73 -5.95 0.37
C PRO A 24 -3.44 -5.45 1.79
N ALA A 25 -4.21 -5.97 2.76
CA ALA A 25 -4.05 -5.60 4.17
C ALA A 25 -2.72 -6.07 4.79
N THR A 26 -1.94 -6.89 4.06
CA THR A 26 -0.66 -7.45 4.50
C THR A 26 0.53 -6.56 4.16
N LEU A 27 0.34 -5.39 3.50
CA LEU A 27 1.44 -4.46 3.26
C LEU A 27 1.97 -3.90 4.58
N SER A 28 3.28 -3.74 4.67
CA SER A 28 3.91 -3.11 5.83
C SER A 28 3.55 -1.63 5.90
N THR A 29 3.58 -1.07 7.11
CA THR A 29 3.35 0.35 7.35
C THR A 29 4.32 1.22 6.55
N ASP A 30 5.60 0.84 6.46
CA ASP A 30 6.61 1.60 5.69
C ASP A 30 6.25 1.72 4.20
N VAL A 31 5.70 0.66 3.59
CA VAL A 31 5.23 0.69 2.19
C VAL A 31 4.03 1.61 2.06
N LEU A 32 3.09 1.55 2.99
CA LEU A 32 1.90 2.42 2.99
C LEU A 32 2.30 3.89 3.16
N ASP A 33 3.22 4.21 4.07
CA ASP A 33 3.73 5.56 4.29
C ASP A 33 4.50 6.08 3.05
N THR A 34 5.22 5.20 2.35
CA THR A 34 5.93 5.54 1.10
C THR A 34 4.95 5.89 -0.02
N LEU A 35 3.90 5.09 -0.17
CA LEU A 35 2.83 5.37 -1.14
C LEU A 35 2.09 6.67 -0.80
N ASP A 36 1.81 6.92 0.47
CA ASP A 36 1.16 8.16 0.92
C ASP A 36 2.01 9.39 0.62
N ALA A 37 3.33 9.32 0.90
CA ALA A 37 4.25 10.39 0.56
C ALA A 37 4.29 10.66 -0.96
N PHE A 38 4.20 9.62 -1.79
CA PHE A 38 4.08 9.78 -3.24
C PHE A 38 2.75 10.42 -3.64
N ALA A 39 1.63 10.00 -3.04
CA ALA A 39 0.32 10.57 -3.32
C ALA A 39 0.22 12.05 -2.93
N ASP A 40 0.86 12.44 -1.83
CA ASP A 40 0.94 13.83 -1.39
C ASP A 40 1.81 14.68 -2.34
N ALA A 41 2.93 14.12 -2.80
CA ALA A 41 3.86 14.82 -3.70
C ALA A 41 3.35 14.91 -5.15
N ALA A 42 2.65 13.88 -5.62
CA ALA A 42 2.22 13.74 -7.02
C ALA A 42 0.80 13.14 -7.12
N PRO A 43 -0.24 13.85 -6.66
CA PRO A 43 -1.59 13.31 -6.57
C PRO A 43 -2.19 12.89 -7.93
N ALA A 44 -1.85 13.60 -9.00
CA ALA A 44 -2.29 13.24 -10.35
C ALA A 44 -1.70 11.89 -10.81
N LEU A 45 -0.41 11.66 -10.55
CA LEU A 45 0.24 10.40 -10.89
C LEU A 45 -0.25 9.27 -10.00
N ALA A 46 -0.46 9.52 -8.71
CA ALA A 46 -1.00 8.52 -7.79
C ALA A 46 -2.42 8.08 -8.16
N ALA A 47 -3.24 8.99 -8.69
CA ALA A 47 -4.57 8.65 -9.20
C ALA A 47 -4.51 7.76 -10.45
N GLU A 48 -3.45 7.85 -11.25
CA GLU A 48 -3.22 7.06 -12.48
C GLU A 48 -2.58 5.68 -12.21
N ALA A 49 -2.23 5.38 -10.95
CA ALA A 49 -1.58 4.11 -10.59
C ALA A 49 -2.47 2.91 -10.91
N PHE A 50 -1.92 1.97 -11.67
CA PHE A 50 -2.59 0.77 -12.15
C PHE A 50 -2.02 -0.52 -11.59
N THR A 51 -0.71 -0.57 -11.28
CA THR A 51 -0.09 -1.69 -10.58
C THR A 51 0.94 -1.18 -9.57
N ILE A 52 1.10 -1.92 -8.47
CA ILE A 52 2.17 -1.69 -7.49
C ILE A 52 2.92 -3.00 -7.29
N GLU A 53 4.23 -2.96 -7.46
CA GLU A 53 5.13 -4.06 -7.14
C GLU A 53 5.98 -3.70 -5.93
N VAL A 54 6.14 -4.65 -5.00
CA VAL A 54 6.98 -4.47 -3.81
C VAL A 54 8.13 -5.47 -3.89
N LEU A 55 9.34 -4.94 -4.02
CA LEU A 55 10.59 -5.66 -4.24
C LEU A 55 11.56 -5.37 -3.09
N GLY A 56 11.31 -5.96 -1.92
CA GLY A 56 12.11 -5.70 -0.73
C GLY A 56 11.88 -4.28 -0.20
N ASP A 57 12.89 -3.43 -0.29
CA ASP A 57 12.88 -2.01 0.09
C ASP A 57 12.55 -1.07 -1.09
N LEU A 58 12.17 -1.62 -2.25
CA LEU A 58 11.73 -0.85 -3.41
C LEU A 58 10.24 -1.07 -3.66
N VAL A 59 9.49 0.01 -3.83
CA VAL A 59 8.11 0.01 -4.32
C VAL A 59 8.10 0.59 -5.72
N VAL A 60 7.59 -0.15 -6.70
CA VAL A 60 7.40 0.34 -8.07
C VAL A 60 5.93 0.66 -8.27
N VAL A 61 5.64 1.90 -8.66
CA VAL A 61 4.30 2.34 -9.02
C VAL A 61 4.21 2.43 -10.55
N ASP A 62 3.40 1.58 -11.15
CA ASP A 62 3.15 1.59 -12.59
C ASP A 62 1.87 2.36 -12.89
N LEU A 63 1.96 3.27 -13.86
CA LEU A 63 0.86 4.07 -14.35
C LEU A 63 0.25 3.44 -15.61
N MET A 64 -0.97 3.88 -15.96
CA MET A 64 -1.66 3.39 -17.17
C MET A 64 -0.96 3.70 -18.50
N ASP A 65 0.03 4.59 -18.52
CA ASP A 65 0.73 5.04 -19.72
C ASP A 65 2.16 4.48 -19.85
N ASP A 66 2.38 3.27 -19.29
CA ASP A 66 3.66 2.55 -19.28
C ASP A 66 4.81 3.30 -18.57
N ARG A 67 4.50 4.34 -17.78
CA ARG A 67 5.49 4.98 -16.90
C ARG A 67 5.56 4.28 -15.55
N THR A 68 6.78 4.14 -15.07
CA THR A 68 7.09 3.47 -13.80
C THR A 68 7.81 4.44 -12.86
N PHE A 69 7.39 4.49 -11.60
CA PHE A 69 8.02 5.31 -10.57
C PHE A 69 8.61 4.43 -9.47
N PRO A 70 9.94 4.30 -9.39
CA PRO A 70 10.59 3.60 -8.29
C PRO A 70 10.60 4.50 -7.04
N LEU A 71 10.17 3.94 -5.91
CA LEU A 71 10.12 4.58 -4.60
C LEU A 71 10.93 3.76 -3.60
N GLU A 72 11.96 4.37 -3.01
CA GLU A 72 12.70 3.75 -1.91
C GLU A 72 11.88 3.77 -0.63
N VAL A 73 11.66 2.61 -0.04
CA VAL A 73 11.06 2.45 1.28
C VAL A 73 12.11 2.77 2.32
N ARG A 74 12.00 3.94 2.94
CA ARG A 74 12.91 4.32 4.02
C ARG A 74 12.35 3.84 5.35
N SER A 75 12.93 2.77 5.88
CA SER A 75 12.72 2.38 7.27
C SER A 75 13.16 3.52 8.19
N ARG A 76 12.27 3.96 9.08
CA ARG A 76 12.58 4.98 10.10
C ARG A 76 13.39 4.41 11.26
#